data_AF-A0A836TYL2-F1
#
_entry.id   AF-A0A836TYL2-F1
#
_cell.length_a   1.000
_cell.length_b   1.000
_cell.length_c   1.000
_cell.angle_alpha   90.00
_cell.angle_beta   90.00
_cell.angle_gamma   90.00
#
_symmetry.space_group_name_H-M   'P 1'
#
loop_
_entity.id
_entity.type
_entity.pdbx_description
1 polymer ?
#
loop_
_entity_poly.entity_id
_entity_poly.type
_entity_poly.pdbx_seq_one_letter_code
_entity_poly.pdbx_strand_id
1 'polypeptide(L)'
;MLQFPIQEVFYHEWASPFIVLLLGVLIPSFHALGLNNLIYEKNIIRKENLILGFVYLLICTPFINTLTEWFVSFLLLFFLNYIFESYQKEYPFSQIFNAVFILSILSFIFPNLLYLVLLIIISGINYSNLNRSNLSVSCIGLITPYFFYFLHTVLFEKVFVFPEFTNLELINLPDINSIALPKLIWIFILVITSFIAFVELFKWLYKKSIRSRKSFLIIFFYFLLLFILLLFSGLQSWYFLMTPLCIVIGNYFTYTKNRKVANLLFLLLILSSFYYKYWIALEYVNLPH
;
A
#
# COMPACT_ATOMS: atom_id res chain seq x y z
N MET A 1 15.30 28.97 16.60
CA MET A 1 14.78 27.59 16.72
C MET A 1 13.58 27.50 15.79
N LEU A 2 13.58 26.63 14.79
CA LEU A 2 12.40 26.39 13.95
C LEU A 2 11.27 25.88 14.86
N GLN A 3 10.29 26.73 15.17
CA GLN A 3 9.05 26.28 15.79
C GLN A 3 8.27 25.56 14.70
N PHE A 4 8.40 24.23 14.65
CA PHE A 4 7.57 23.41 13.78
C PHE A 4 6.13 23.47 14.34
N PRO A 5 5.12 23.96 13.60
CA PRO A 5 3.75 24.02 14.09
C PRO A 5 3.15 22.62 14.08
N ILE A 6 3.50 21.83 15.11
CA ILE A 6 3.04 20.45 15.31
C ILE A 6 1.50 20.40 15.32
N GLN A 7 0.85 21.44 15.83
CA GLN A 7 -0.60 21.53 15.94
C GLN A 7 -1.30 21.62 14.58
N GLU A 8 -0.69 22.23 13.56
CA GLU A 8 -1.32 22.42 12.24
C GLU A 8 -1.04 21.23 11.31
N VAL A 9 0.19 20.70 11.33
CA VAL A 9 0.62 19.59 10.45
C VAL A 9 -0.07 18.27 10.81
N PHE A 10 -0.37 18.08 12.10
CA PHE A 10 -0.87 16.81 12.64
C PHE A 10 -2.24 16.97 13.33
N TYR A 11 -3.03 17.97 12.94
CA TYR A 11 -4.38 18.14 13.48
C TYR A 11 -5.28 16.97 13.06
N HIS A 12 -5.81 16.22 14.00
CA HIS A 12 -6.81 15.21 13.72
C HIS A 12 -7.99 15.31 14.70
N GLU A 13 -9.21 15.18 14.19
CA GLU A 13 -10.46 15.36 14.96
C GLU A 13 -10.59 14.48 16.24
N TRP A 14 -9.88 13.35 16.30
CA TRP A 14 -10.04 12.31 17.31
C TRP A 14 -8.77 12.05 18.13
N ALA A 15 -7.64 12.65 17.77
CA ALA A 15 -6.35 12.41 18.43
C ALA A 15 -5.54 13.70 18.57
N SER A 16 -4.83 13.84 19.70
CA SER A 16 -3.97 15.00 19.90
C SER A 16 -2.82 15.01 18.88
N PRO A 17 -2.34 16.18 18.42
CA PRO A 17 -1.30 16.27 17.39
C PRO A 17 -0.01 15.52 17.74
N PHE A 18 0.31 15.40 19.04
CA PHE A 18 1.46 14.63 19.51
C PHE A 18 1.27 13.11 19.32
N ILE A 19 0.07 12.59 19.61
CA ILE A 19 -0.27 11.19 19.38
C ILE A 19 -0.24 10.90 17.88
N VAL A 20 -0.73 11.84 17.07
CA VAL A 20 -0.73 11.72 15.60
C VAL A 20 0.68 11.65 15.05
N LEU A 21 1.60 12.49 15.53
CA LEU A 21 3.01 12.44 15.17
C LEU A 21 3.65 11.10 15.56
N LEU A 22 3.41 10.63 16.78
CA LEU A 22 3.98 9.37 17.28
C LEU A 22 3.48 8.17 16.45
N LEU A 23 2.17 8.09 16.20
CA LEU A 23 1.58 7.05 15.34
C LEU A 23 2.07 7.17 13.89
N GLY A 24 2.21 8.39 13.38
CA GLY A 24 2.74 8.66 12.04
C GLY A 24 4.19 8.19 11.85
N VAL A 25 4.98 8.06 12.91
CA VAL A 25 6.34 7.48 12.84
C VAL A 25 6.31 5.97 13.07
N LEU A 26 5.53 5.50 14.05
CA LEU A 26 5.50 4.09 14.42
C LEU A 26 4.85 3.21 13.35
N ILE A 27 3.70 3.60 12.79
CA ILE A 27 2.96 2.76 11.84
C ILE A 27 3.78 2.47 10.58
N PRO A 28 4.39 3.45 9.89
CA PRO A 28 5.22 3.17 8.72
C PRO A 28 6.48 2.38 9.06
N SER A 29 7.03 2.55 10.26
CA SER A 29 8.19 1.78 10.72
C SER A 29 7.84 0.30 10.94
N PHE A 30 6.73 0.02 11.62
CA PHE A 30 6.23 -1.35 11.76
C PHE A 30 5.80 -1.95 10.43
N HIS A 31 5.20 -1.14 9.54
CA HIS A 31 4.86 -1.56 8.19
C HIS A 31 6.10 -1.96 7.40
N ALA A 32 7.15 -1.13 7.40
CA ALA A 32 8.42 -1.42 6.75
C ALA A 32 9.02 -2.74 7.22
N LEU A 33 9.05 -2.98 8.53
CA LEU A 33 9.57 -4.22 9.12
C LEU A 33 8.68 -5.42 8.78
N GLY A 34 7.37 -5.29 8.90
CA GLY A 34 6.41 -6.34 8.56
C GLY A 34 6.49 -6.73 7.08
N LEU A 35 6.66 -5.74 6.19
CA LEU A 35 6.77 -5.95 4.75
C LEU A 35 8.09 -6.65 4.42
N ASN A 36 9.17 -6.27 5.10
CA ASN A 36 10.45 -6.93 4.99
C ASN A 36 10.35 -8.42 5.34
N ASN A 37 9.82 -8.72 6.53
CA ASN A 37 9.69 -10.10 7.02
C ASN A 37 8.80 -10.94 6.11
N LEU A 38 7.65 -10.41 5.70
CA LEU A 38 6.70 -11.09 4.82
C LEU A 38 7.37 -11.50 3.49
N ILE A 39 8.13 -10.62 2.86
CA ILE A 39 8.77 -10.91 1.57
C ILE A 39 9.87 -11.97 1.70
N TYR A 40 10.62 -11.97 2.82
CA TYR A 40 11.69 -12.93 3.07
C TYR A 40 11.18 -14.30 3.52
N GLU A 41 10.25 -14.35 4.49
CA GLU A 41 9.65 -15.61 4.95
C GLU A 41 8.98 -16.36 3.78
N LYS A 42 8.29 -15.63 2.90
CA LYS A 42 7.65 -16.23 1.73
C LYS A 42 8.63 -16.47 0.57
N ASN A 43 9.93 -16.24 0.75
CA ASN A 43 10.99 -16.47 -0.24
C ASN A 43 10.72 -15.81 -1.60
N ILE A 44 10.09 -14.62 -1.58
CA ILE A 44 9.81 -13.83 -2.79
C ILE A 44 11.09 -13.16 -3.28
N ILE A 45 11.84 -12.57 -2.34
CA ILE A 45 13.24 -12.14 -2.50
C ILE A 45 14.08 -13.08 -1.63
N ARG A 46 15.06 -13.77 -2.21
CA ARG A 46 15.84 -14.81 -1.50
C ARG A 46 17.01 -14.27 -0.69
N LYS A 47 17.47 -13.06 -0.99
CA LYS A 47 18.60 -12.44 -0.29
C LYS A 47 18.07 -11.54 0.82
N GLU A 48 18.16 -12.02 2.05
CA GLU A 48 17.84 -11.24 3.25
C GLU A 48 18.58 -9.91 3.23
N ASN A 49 17.83 -8.82 3.35
CA ASN A 49 18.36 -7.46 3.36
C ASN A 49 17.35 -6.52 4.03
N LEU A 50 17.79 -5.37 4.53
CA LEU A 50 16.91 -4.34 5.06
C LEU A 50 16.56 -3.27 4.01
N ILE A 51 17.13 -3.37 2.80
CA ILE A 51 16.90 -2.40 1.71
C ILE A 51 15.41 -2.21 1.44
N LEU A 52 14.62 -3.27 1.44
CA LEU A 52 13.19 -3.19 1.13
C LEU A 52 12.46 -2.31 2.16
N GLY A 53 12.62 -2.58 3.46
CA GLY A 53 12.04 -1.72 4.51
C GLY A 53 12.55 -0.27 4.44
N PHE A 54 13.83 -0.05 4.12
CA PHE A 54 14.38 1.29 3.97
C PHE A 54 13.78 2.06 2.77
N VAL A 55 13.63 1.38 1.63
CA VAL A 55 12.95 1.93 0.44
C VAL A 55 11.50 2.27 0.77
N TYR A 56 10.81 1.46 1.56
CA TYR A 56 9.45 1.78 2.00
C TYR A 56 9.43 3.12 2.74
N LEU A 57 10.27 3.29 3.77
CA LEU A 57 10.34 4.52 4.57
C LEU A 57 10.68 5.78 3.74
N LEU A 58 11.50 5.63 2.70
CA LEU A 58 11.82 6.72 1.78
C LEU A 58 10.65 7.05 0.85
N ILE A 59 9.86 6.07 0.44
CA ILE A 59 8.69 6.32 -0.39
C ILE A 59 7.54 6.92 0.44
N CYS A 60 7.49 6.65 1.74
CA CYS A 60 6.48 7.13 2.67
C CYS A 60 6.62 8.63 3.06
N THR A 61 7.35 9.45 2.29
CA THR A 61 7.76 10.80 2.70
C THR A 61 6.70 11.88 2.88
N PRO A 62 5.52 11.90 2.23
CA PRO A 62 4.47 12.83 2.62
C PRO A 62 3.81 12.35 3.93
N PHE A 63 4.24 12.91 5.06
CA PHE A 63 3.57 12.72 6.36
C PHE A 63 2.79 13.98 6.71
N ILE A 64 1.59 14.10 6.15
CA ILE A 64 0.67 15.15 6.55
C ILE A 64 -0.68 14.48 6.79
N ASN A 65 -1.07 14.43 8.07
CA ASN A 65 -2.41 14.07 8.56
C ASN A 65 -3.13 12.88 7.89
N THR A 66 -2.43 11.78 7.61
CA THR A 66 -2.98 10.61 6.88
C THR A 66 -3.00 9.33 7.72
N LEU A 67 -3.30 9.46 9.01
CA LEU A 67 -3.26 8.31 9.94
C LEU A 67 -4.19 7.17 9.51
N THR A 68 -5.40 7.51 9.06
CA THR A 68 -6.40 6.52 8.65
C THR A 68 -5.88 5.70 7.46
N GLU A 69 -5.25 6.34 6.47
CA GLU A 69 -4.64 5.67 5.33
C GLU A 69 -3.44 4.80 5.75
N TRP A 70 -2.61 5.26 6.69
CA TRP A 70 -1.50 4.46 7.23
C TRP A 70 -1.99 3.20 7.94
N PHE A 71 -3.01 3.32 8.79
CA PHE A 71 -3.62 2.17 9.47
C PHE A 71 -4.18 1.16 8.48
N VAL A 72 -4.88 1.64 7.45
CA VAL A 72 -5.47 0.79 6.41
C VAL A 72 -4.38 0.13 5.57
N SER A 73 -3.32 0.86 5.18
CA SER A 73 -2.17 0.32 4.47
C SER A 73 -1.43 -0.76 5.28
N PHE A 74 -1.34 -0.59 6.60
CA PHE A 74 -0.81 -1.59 7.51
C PHE A 74 -1.68 -2.85 7.58
N LEU A 75 -3.00 -2.71 7.67
CA LEU A 75 -3.90 -3.86 7.67
C LEU A 75 -3.90 -4.60 6.32
N LEU A 76 -3.72 -3.90 5.20
CA LEU A 76 -3.54 -4.51 3.87
C LEU A 76 -2.28 -5.39 3.78
N LEU A 77 -1.29 -5.21 4.66
CA LEU A 77 -0.15 -6.10 4.76
C LEU A 77 -0.55 -7.52 5.18
N PHE A 78 -1.49 -7.65 6.12
CA PHE A 78 -2.01 -8.95 6.53
C PHE A 78 -2.82 -9.60 5.40
N PHE A 79 -3.58 -8.82 4.64
CA PHE A 79 -4.26 -9.28 3.43
C PHE A 79 -3.27 -9.90 2.43
N LEU A 80 -2.16 -9.22 2.13
CA LEU A 80 -1.10 -9.76 1.26
C LEU A 80 -0.46 -11.02 1.86
N ASN A 81 -0.24 -11.07 3.18
CA ASN A 81 0.32 -12.24 3.85
C ASN A 81 -0.56 -13.48 3.62
N TYR A 82 -1.87 -13.38 3.87
CA TYR A 82 -2.80 -14.48 3.66
C TYR A 82 -2.86 -14.92 2.19
N ILE A 83 -2.80 -13.98 1.25
CA ILE A 83 -2.72 -14.33 -0.18
C ILE A 83 -1.45 -15.13 -0.46
N PHE A 84 -0.27 -14.69 0.00
CA PHE A 84 0.97 -15.45 -0.25
C PHE A 84 1.04 -16.78 0.49
N GLU A 85 0.38 -16.91 1.64
CA GLU A 85 0.25 -18.18 2.36
C GLU A 85 -0.64 -19.20 1.66
N SER A 86 -1.52 -18.78 0.76
CA SER A 86 -2.34 -19.70 -0.02
C SER A 86 -1.54 -20.49 -1.07
N TYR A 87 -0.28 -20.12 -1.32
CA TYR A 87 0.58 -20.82 -2.27
C TYR A 87 0.79 -22.29 -1.92
N GLN A 88 0.46 -23.19 -2.86
CA GLN A 88 0.64 -24.65 -2.75
C GLN A 88 -0.08 -25.33 -1.57
N LYS A 89 -1.03 -24.67 -0.91
CA LYS A 89 -1.94 -25.33 0.04
C LYS A 89 -3.05 -26.02 -0.74
N GLU A 90 -3.33 -27.29 -0.42
CA GLU A 90 -4.40 -28.08 -1.06
C GLU A 90 -5.78 -27.46 -0.82
N TYR A 91 -6.03 -26.94 0.38
CA TYR A 91 -7.29 -26.33 0.79
C TYR A 91 -7.06 -25.00 1.54
N PRO A 92 -6.83 -23.88 0.82
CA PRO A 92 -6.52 -22.59 1.43
C PRO A 92 -7.76 -21.85 1.95
N PHE A 93 -8.75 -22.54 2.52
CA PHE A 93 -10.03 -21.96 2.92
C PHE A 93 -9.86 -20.87 3.98
N SER A 94 -9.08 -21.14 5.02
CA SER A 94 -8.85 -20.17 6.11
C SER A 94 -8.10 -18.94 5.63
N GLN A 95 -7.12 -19.09 4.74
CA GLN A 95 -6.35 -17.96 4.21
C GLN A 95 -7.23 -17.07 3.34
N ILE A 96 -8.03 -17.67 2.46
CA ILE A 96 -8.94 -16.91 1.58
C ILE A 96 -10.01 -16.20 2.43
N PHE A 97 -10.63 -16.91 3.39
CA PHE A 97 -11.60 -16.31 4.30
C PHE A 97 -10.99 -15.12 5.05
N ASN A 98 -9.84 -15.29 5.69
CA ASN A 98 -9.20 -14.23 6.48
C ASN A 98 -8.78 -13.03 5.62
N ALA A 99 -8.26 -13.26 4.41
CA ALA A 99 -7.91 -12.17 3.50
C ALA A 99 -9.15 -11.32 3.15
N VAL A 100 -10.24 -11.98 2.78
CA VAL A 100 -11.48 -11.32 2.36
C VAL A 100 -12.21 -10.66 3.55
N PHE A 101 -12.15 -11.30 4.72
CA PHE A 101 -12.70 -10.77 5.97
C PHE A 101 -12.01 -9.47 6.37
N ILE A 102 -10.67 -9.41 6.30
CA ILE A 102 -9.94 -8.16 6.55
C ILE A 102 -10.35 -7.09 5.55
N LEU A 103 -10.46 -7.45 4.26
CA LEU A 103 -10.83 -6.50 3.22
C LEU A 103 -12.25 -5.91 3.42
N SER A 104 -13.20 -6.73 3.89
CA SER A 104 -14.57 -6.31 4.20
C SER A 104 -14.71 -5.54 5.51
N ILE A 105 -13.75 -5.65 6.43
CA ILE A 105 -13.67 -4.70 7.55
C ILE A 105 -13.13 -3.35 7.06
N LEU A 106 -12.09 -3.38 6.22
CA LEU A 106 -11.47 -2.16 5.69
C LEU A 106 -12.40 -1.35 4.78
N SER A 107 -13.37 -2.01 4.14
CA SER A 107 -14.36 -1.34 3.29
C SER A 107 -15.34 -0.44 4.05
N PHE A 108 -15.46 -0.57 5.37
CA PHE A 108 -16.19 0.42 6.18
C PHE A 108 -15.46 1.76 6.27
N ILE A 109 -14.13 1.76 6.16
CA ILE A 109 -13.30 2.98 6.19
C ILE A 109 -13.11 3.51 4.77
N PHE A 110 -12.68 2.64 3.85
CA PHE A 110 -12.50 2.97 2.44
C PHE A 110 -13.26 1.97 1.56
N PRO A 111 -14.48 2.30 1.14
CA PRO A 111 -15.36 1.39 0.37
C PRO A 111 -14.71 0.85 -0.91
N ASN A 112 -13.88 1.68 -1.54
CA ASN A 112 -13.16 1.36 -2.77
C ASN A 112 -12.16 0.20 -2.61
N LEU A 113 -11.75 -0.19 -1.41
CA LEU A 113 -10.88 -1.34 -1.23
C LEU A 113 -11.53 -2.67 -1.64
N LEU A 114 -12.86 -2.75 -1.71
CA LEU A 114 -13.56 -3.96 -2.18
C LEU A 114 -13.16 -4.38 -3.60
N TYR A 115 -12.67 -3.47 -4.44
CA TYR A 115 -12.14 -3.83 -5.76
C TYR A 115 -10.94 -4.80 -5.69
N LEU A 116 -10.22 -4.85 -4.56
CA LEU A 116 -9.15 -5.82 -4.32
C LEU A 116 -9.65 -7.27 -4.17
N VAL A 117 -10.97 -7.51 -4.11
CA VAL A 117 -11.53 -8.88 -4.21
C VAL A 117 -11.10 -9.54 -5.53
N LEU A 118 -10.94 -8.77 -6.61
CA LEU A 118 -10.44 -9.27 -7.89
C LEU A 118 -9.03 -9.89 -7.74
N LEU A 119 -8.21 -9.38 -6.80
CA LEU A 119 -6.89 -9.94 -6.54
C LEU A 119 -6.97 -11.37 -5.99
N ILE A 120 -7.99 -11.70 -5.19
CA ILE A 120 -8.19 -13.06 -4.68
C ILE A 120 -8.47 -14.01 -5.85
N ILE A 121 -9.31 -13.60 -6.80
CA ILE A 121 -9.59 -14.39 -8.02
C ILE A 121 -8.30 -14.59 -8.84
N ILE A 122 -7.56 -13.51 -9.10
CA ILE A 122 -6.29 -13.56 -9.84
C ILE A 122 -5.28 -14.46 -9.13
N SER A 123 -5.18 -14.38 -7.80
CA SER A 123 -4.30 -15.23 -7.00
C SER A 123 -4.71 -16.70 -7.06
N GLY A 124 -6.01 -16.99 -7.04
CA GLY A 124 -6.58 -18.33 -7.20
C GLY A 124 -6.21 -18.94 -8.55
N ILE A 125 -6.34 -18.17 -9.65
CA ILE A 125 -5.93 -18.61 -10.99
C ILE A 125 -4.43 -18.89 -11.03
N ASN A 126 -3.62 -17.94 -10.55
CA ASN A 126 -2.16 -18.02 -10.64
C ASN A 126 -1.60 -19.19 -9.80
N TYR A 127 -2.14 -19.42 -8.61
CA TYR A 127 -1.77 -20.53 -7.74
C TYR A 127 -2.48 -21.84 -8.07
N SER A 128 -3.29 -21.89 -9.13
CA SER A 128 -4.09 -23.07 -9.52
C SER A 128 -4.98 -23.60 -8.39
N ASN A 129 -5.45 -22.68 -7.54
CA ASN A 129 -6.30 -22.96 -6.37
C ASN A 129 -7.72 -22.40 -6.59
N LEU A 130 -8.15 -22.17 -7.83
CA LEU A 130 -9.48 -21.66 -8.13
C LEU A 130 -10.50 -22.82 -8.17
N ASN A 131 -11.11 -23.09 -7.02
CA ASN A 131 -12.19 -24.05 -6.86
C ASN A 131 -13.49 -23.32 -6.53
N ARG A 132 -14.65 -23.92 -6.88
CA ARG A 132 -15.97 -23.37 -6.51
C ARG A 132 -16.09 -23.13 -5.01
N SER A 133 -15.56 -24.04 -4.19
CA SER A 133 -15.52 -23.90 -2.73
C SER A 133 -14.71 -22.70 -2.27
N ASN A 134 -13.57 -22.40 -2.92
CA ASN A 134 -12.76 -21.23 -2.58
C ASN A 134 -13.47 -19.92 -2.94
N LEU A 135 -14.23 -19.89 -4.05
CA LEU A 135 -15.09 -18.76 -4.40
C LEU A 135 -16.22 -18.59 -3.38
N SER A 136 -16.87 -19.67 -2.96
CA SER A 136 -17.92 -19.62 -1.93
C SER A 136 -17.38 -19.11 -0.59
N VAL A 137 -16.19 -19.57 -0.16
CA VAL A 137 -15.54 -19.09 1.06
C VAL A 137 -15.21 -17.59 0.96
N SER A 138 -14.79 -17.12 -0.21
CA SER A 138 -14.60 -15.68 -0.46
C SER A 138 -15.91 -14.91 -0.30
N CYS A 139 -17.04 -15.38 -0.86
CA CYS A 139 -18.34 -14.73 -0.67
C CYS A 139 -18.77 -14.69 0.80
N ILE A 140 -18.57 -15.78 1.54
CA ILE A 140 -18.89 -15.83 2.98
C ILE A 140 -18.02 -14.83 3.74
N GLY A 141 -16.71 -14.79 3.46
CA GLY A 141 -15.78 -13.82 4.04
C GLY A 141 -16.23 -12.38 3.83
N LEU A 142 -16.69 -12.02 2.62
CA LEU A 142 -17.21 -10.69 2.34
C LEU A 142 -18.46 -10.37 3.15
N ILE A 143 -19.43 -11.29 3.19
CA ILE A 143 -20.72 -11.04 3.81
C ILE A 143 -20.60 -10.93 5.33
N THR A 144 -19.65 -11.64 5.95
CA THR A 144 -19.58 -11.75 7.42
C THR A 144 -19.53 -10.39 8.16
N PRO A 145 -18.64 -9.42 7.87
CA PRO A 145 -18.64 -8.15 8.60
C PRO A 145 -19.90 -7.32 8.36
N TYR A 146 -20.42 -7.33 7.12
CA TYR A 146 -21.66 -6.64 6.78
C TYR A 146 -22.87 -7.22 7.52
N PHE A 147 -22.91 -8.54 7.67
CA PHE A 147 -23.96 -9.23 8.42
C PHE A 147 -23.90 -8.88 9.92
N PHE A 148 -22.70 -8.87 10.51
CA PHE A 148 -22.55 -8.44 11.91
C PHE A 148 -22.94 -6.97 12.12
N TYR A 149 -22.56 -6.10 11.19
CA TYR A 149 -22.96 -4.69 11.23
C TYR A 149 -24.48 -4.53 11.09
N PHE A 150 -25.11 -5.27 10.17
CA PHE A 150 -26.57 -5.29 10.02
C PHE A 150 -27.27 -5.73 11.30
N LEU A 151 -26.84 -6.85 11.91
CA LEU A 151 -27.39 -7.31 13.19
C LEU A 151 -27.24 -6.25 14.29
N HIS A 152 -26.09 -5.60 14.36
CA HIS A 152 -25.87 -4.51 15.32
C HIS A 152 -26.84 -3.34 15.08
N THR A 153 -27.06 -2.92 13.84
CA THR A 153 -28.00 -1.82 13.55
C THR A 153 -29.44 -2.17 13.92
N VAL A 154 -29.87 -3.41 13.68
CA VAL A 154 -31.21 -3.90 14.06
C VAL A 154 -31.37 -3.97 15.58
N LEU A 155 -30.37 -4.44 16.31
CA LEU A 155 -30.42 -4.57 17.77
C LEU A 155 -30.45 -3.23 18.50
N PHE A 156 -29.82 -2.19 17.95
CA PHE A 156 -29.74 -0.86 18.56
C PHE A 156 -30.66 0.18 17.90
N GLU A 157 -31.59 -0.25 17.05
CA GLU A 157 -32.54 0.61 16.31
C GLU A 157 -31.85 1.76 15.56
N LYS A 158 -30.65 1.53 15.04
CA LYS A 158 -29.89 2.51 14.25
C LYS A 158 -30.17 2.31 12.77
N VAL A 159 -30.14 3.41 12.00
CA VAL A 159 -30.25 3.34 10.54
C VAL A 159 -29.03 2.62 9.97
N PHE A 160 -29.29 1.61 9.13
CA PHE A 160 -28.23 0.94 8.39
C PHE A 160 -27.74 1.85 7.27
N VAL A 161 -26.53 2.39 7.45
CA VAL A 161 -25.84 3.16 6.41
C VAL A 161 -24.91 2.21 5.67
N PHE A 162 -25.22 1.94 4.40
CA PHE A 162 -24.31 1.21 3.53
C PHE A 162 -23.16 2.15 3.12
N PRO A 163 -21.90 1.70 3.12
CA PRO A 163 -20.79 2.52 2.65
C PRO A 163 -21.03 2.95 1.20
N GLU A 164 -21.13 4.25 0.96
CA GLU A 164 -21.29 4.79 -0.38
C GLU A 164 -19.98 4.60 -1.15
N PHE A 165 -20.06 3.93 -2.29
CA PHE A 165 -18.96 3.97 -3.25
C PHE A 165 -18.90 5.40 -3.78
N THR A 166 -17.76 6.05 -3.62
CA THR A 166 -17.51 7.33 -4.30
C THR A 166 -17.81 7.11 -5.78
N ASN A 167 -18.66 7.95 -6.36
CA ASN A 167 -18.93 7.92 -7.80
C ASN A 167 -17.58 7.84 -8.52
N LEU A 168 -17.45 6.88 -9.45
CA LEU A 168 -16.25 6.63 -10.24
C LEU A 168 -16.04 7.78 -11.24
N GLU A 169 -15.89 9.00 -10.72
CA GLU A 169 -15.52 10.16 -11.50
C GLU A 169 -14.03 10.03 -11.79
N LEU A 170 -13.67 10.08 -13.06
CA LEU A 170 -12.27 10.17 -13.44
C LEU A 170 -11.69 11.43 -12.78
N ILE A 171 -10.55 11.30 -12.12
CA ILE A 171 -9.83 12.45 -11.59
C ILE A 171 -9.70 13.53 -12.67
N ASN A 172 -10.21 14.72 -12.37
CA ASN A 172 -9.76 15.94 -13.02
C ASN A 172 -8.31 16.14 -12.61
N LEU A 173 -7.38 15.92 -13.55
CA LEU A 173 -5.95 16.12 -13.30
C LEU A 173 -5.76 17.55 -12.78
N PRO A 174 -5.17 17.75 -11.59
CA PRO A 174 -4.90 19.10 -11.10
C PRO A 174 -3.97 19.80 -12.09
N ASP A 175 -4.21 21.09 -12.34
CA ASP A 175 -3.35 21.89 -13.20
C ASP A 175 -1.91 21.77 -12.72
N ILE A 176 -1.01 21.35 -13.63
CA ILE A 176 0.42 21.05 -13.34
C ILE A 176 1.11 22.25 -12.65
N ASN A 177 0.63 23.47 -12.93
CA ASN A 177 1.16 24.71 -12.39
C ASN A 177 0.90 24.91 -10.89
N SER A 178 -0.04 24.18 -10.30
CA SER A 178 -0.37 24.26 -8.86
C SER A 178 0.50 23.37 -7.97
N ILE A 179 1.31 22.48 -8.56
CA ILE A 179 2.10 21.50 -7.82
C ILE A 179 3.45 22.11 -7.44
N ALA A 180 3.78 22.10 -6.15
CA ALA A 180 5.07 22.55 -5.66
C ALA A 180 6.25 21.79 -6.30
N LEU A 181 7.28 22.53 -6.70
CA LEU A 181 8.46 22.02 -7.39
C LEU A 181 9.15 20.84 -6.65
N PRO A 182 9.30 20.85 -5.30
CA PRO A 182 9.88 19.72 -4.56
C PRO A 182 9.07 18.43 -4.68
N LYS A 183 7.73 18.53 -4.66
CA LYS A 183 6.84 17.38 -4.85
C LYS A 183 6.99 16.81 -6.25
N LEU A 184 7.12 17.66 -7.27
CA LEU A 184 7.31 17.24 -8.66
C LEU A 184 8.64 16.51 -8.87
N ILE A 185 9.74 17.04 -8.32
CA ILE A 185 11.06 16.37 -8.38
C ILE A 185 10.99 14.97 -7.74
N TRP A 186 10.36 14.87 -6.57
CA TRP A 186 10.24 13.60 -5.87
C TRP A 186 9.40 12.58 -6.66
N ILE A 187 8.23 12.98 -7.18
CA ILE A 187 7.39 12.13 -8.03
C ILE A 187 8.16 11.68 -9.28
N PHE A 188 8.88 12.59 -9.93
CA PHE A 188 9.64 12.28 -11.15
C PHE A 188 10.71 11.21 -10.89
N ILE A 189 11.47 11.34 -9.81
CA ILE A 189 12.48 10.34 -9.42
C ILE A 189 11.83 9.00 -9.07
N LEU A 190 10.69 9.01 -8.37
CA LEU A 190 9.94 7.80 -8.03
C LEU A 190 9.40 7.09 -9.30
N VAL A 191 8.91 7.84 -10.28
CA VAL A 191 8.45 7.29 -11.57
C VAL A 191 9.61 6.68 -12.36
N ILE A 192 10.75 7.35 -12.45
CA ILE A 192 11.93 6.82 -13.15
C ILE A 192 12.43 5.53 -12.48
N THR A 193 12.58 5.56 -11.15
CA THR A 193 13.07 4.40 -10.40
C THR A 193 12.12 3.20 -10.50
N SER A 194 10.82 3.43 -10.35
CA SER A 194 9.81 2.38 -10.52
C SER A 194 9.77 1.82 -11.94
N PHE A 195 9.85 2.66 -12.97
CA PHE A 195 9.87 2.23 -14.36
C PHE A 195 11.06 1.30 -14.66
N ILE A 196 12.27 1.71 -14.27
CA ILE A 196 13.48 0.89 -14.45
C ILE A 196 13.34 -0.43 -13.67
N ALA A 197 12.81 -0.38 -12.44
CA ALA A 197 12.63 -1.55 -11.61
C ALA A 197 11.63 -2.56 -12.21
N PHE A 198 10.51 -2.09 -12.78
CA PHE A 198 9.56 -2.96 -13.49
C PHE A 198 10.18 -3.60 -14.73
N VAL A 199 10.88 -2.83 -15.57
CA VAL A 199 11.54 -3.36 -16.78
C VAL A 199 12.54 -4.46 -16.43
N GLU A 200 13.37 -4.25 -15.39
CA GLU A 200 14.34 -5.26 -14.96
C GLU A 200 13.66 -6.49 -14.33
N LEU A 201 12.59 -6.28 -13.54
CA LEU A 201 11.81 -7.36 -12.96
C LEU A 201 11.28 -8.28 -14.06
N PHE A 202 10.57 -7.75 -15.06
CA PHE A 202 10.01 -8.56 -16.15
C PHE A 202 11.09 -9.29 -16.94
N LYS A 203 12.23 -8.63 -17.23
CA LYS A 203 13.37 -9.26 -17.90
C LYS A 203 13.93 -10.45 -17.12
N TRP A 204 13.83 -10.47 -15.80
CA TRP A 204 14.49 -11.47 -14.94
C TRP A 204 13.51 -12.46 -14.29
N LEU A 205 12.20 -12.28 -14.50
CA LEU A 205 11.17 -13.18 -13.96
C LEU A 205 11.48 -14.64 -14.27
N TYR A 206 11.87 -14.98 -15.51
CA TYR A 206 12.11 -16.37 -15.90
C TYR A 206 13.23 -17.07 -15.11
N LYS A 207 14.21 -16.32 -14.56
CA LYS A 207 15.31 -16.87 -13.76
C LYS A 207 14.93 -17.10 -12.29
N LYS A 208 13.80 -16.55 -11.84
CA LYS A 208 13.33 -16.69 -10.46
C LYS A 208 12.62 -18.03 -10.25
N SER A 209 12.60 -18.51 -9.01
CA SER A 209 11.83 -19.72 -8.65
C SER A 209 10.34 -19.58 -8.93
N ILE A 210 9.65 -20.71 -9.14
CA ILE A 210 8.21 -20.77 -9.42
C ILE A 210 7.40 -19.94 -8.40
N ARG A 211 7.65 -20.13 -7.09
CA ARG A 211 6.99 -19.37 -6.02
C ARG A 211 7.14 -17.86 -6.20
N SER A 212 8.38 -17.38 -6.22
CA SER A 212 8.73 -15.98 -6.44
C SER A 212 8.11 -15.41 -7.72
N ARG A 213 8.14 -16.14 -8.84
CA ARG A 213 7.50 -15.72 -10.11
C ARG A 213 6.00 -15.48 -9.95
N LYS A 214 5.29 -16.46 -9.39
CA LYS A 214 3.84 -16.34 -9.20
C LYS A 214 3.49 -15.22 -8.20
N SER A 215 4.25 -15.06 -7.12
CA SER A 215 4.05 -13.96 -6.17
C SER A 215 4.31 -12.58 -6.80
N PHE A 216 5.34 -12.43 -7.64
CA PHE A 216 5.58 -11.17 -8.36
C PHE A 216 4.48 -10.84 -9.38
N LEU A 217 3.86 -11.84 -10.01
CA LEU A 217 2.68 -11.62 -10.84
C LEU A 217 1.50 -11.10 -10.01
N ILE A 218 1.28 -11.64 -8.80
CA ILE A 218 0.24 -11.12 -7.88
C ILE A 218 0.57 -9.69 -7.44
N ILE A 219 1.82 -9.37 -7.11
CA ILE A 219 2.26 -8.01 -6.76
C ILE A 219 2.02 -7.04 -7.93
N PHE A 220 2.25 -7.48 -9.16
CA PHE A 220 1.97 -6.67 -10.36
C PHE A 220 0.48 -6.41 -10.55
N PHE A 221 -0.38 -7.42 -10.43
CA PHE A 221 -1.83 -7.21 -10.50
C PHE A 221 -2.36 -6.39 -9.32
N TYR A 222 -1.77 -6.54 -8.14
CA TYR A 222 -2.07 -5.70 -6.98
C TYR A 222 -1.73 -4.23 -7.26
N PHE A 223 -0.56 -3.96 -7.86
CA PHE A 223 -0.19 -2.63 -8.33
C PHE A 223 -1.20 -2.06 -9.35
N LEU A 224 -1.59 -2.85 -10.35
CA LEU A 224 -2.56 -2.40 -11.36
C LEU A 224 -3.93 -2.07 -10.77
N LEU A 225 -4.45 -2.92 -9.88
CA LEU A 225 -5.74 -2.67 -9.22
C LEU A 225 -5.68 -1.41 -8.35
N LEU A 226 -4.61 -1.22 -7.58
CA LEU A 226 -4.41 -0.01 -6.79
C LEU A 226 -4.21 1.24 -7.65
N PHE A 227 -3.56 1.13 -8.80
CA PHE A 227 -3.41 2.24 -9.74
C PHE A 227 -4.75 2.63 -10.35
N ILE A 228 -5.58 1.65 -10.73
CA ILE A 228 -6.95 1.91 -11.18
C ILE A 228 -7.76 2.59 -10.08
N LEU A 229 -7.65 2.11 -8.82
CA LEU A 229 -8.30 2.76 -7.69
C LEU A 229 -7.87 4.19 -7.50
N LEU A 230 -6.58 4.47 -7.70
CA LEU A 230 -6.07 5.82 -7.62
C LEU A 230 -6.71 6.75 -8.64
N LEU A 231 -7.00 6.28 -9.85
CA LEU A 231 -7.67 7.08 -10.89
C LEU A 231 -9.12 7.46 -10.53
N PHE A 232 -9.77 6.70 -9.64
CA PHE A 232 -11.19 6.89 -9.29
C PHE A 232 -11.43 7.45 -7.88
N SER A 233 -10.52 7.23 -6.94
CA SER A 233 -10.74 7.53 -5.51
C SER A 233 -9.94 8.74 -4.98
N GLY A 234 -9.20 9.41 -5.84
CA GLY A 234 -8.41 10.60 -5.48
C GLY A 234 -7.05 10.29 -4.85
N LEU A 235 -6.33 11.36 -4.48
CA LEU A 235 -4.92 11.31 -4.04
C LEU A 235 -4.68 10.59 -2.71
N GLN A 236 -5.70 10.39 -1.86
CA GLN A 236 -5.57 9.68 -0.58
C GLN A 236 -5.19 8.21 -0.77
N SER A 237 -5.65 7.58 -1.85
CA SER A 237 -5.35 6.17 -2.17
C SER A 237 -3.87 5.91 -2.55
N TRP A 238 -3.07 6.96 -2.73
CA TRP A 238 -1.64 6.87 -3.07
C TRP A 238 -0.83 6.08 -2.04
N TYR A 239 -1.17 6.13 -0.75
CA TYR A 239 -0.47 5.40 0.30
C TYR A 239 -0.56 3.88 0.16
N PHE A 240 -1.63 3.37 -0.45
CA PHE A 240 -1.79 1.92 -0.69
C PHE A 240 -0.81 1.42 -1.75
N LEU A 241 -0.55 2.25 -2.77
CA LEU A 241 0.30 1.95 -3.93
C LEU A 241 1.80 1.88 -3.56
N MET A 242 2.19 2.38 -2.38
CA MET A 242 3.57 2.29 -1.88
C MET A 242 4.01 0.88 -1.59
N THR A 243 3.08 0.03 -1.14
CA THR A 243 3.39 -1.36 -0.78
C THR A 243 3.89 -2.19 -1.97
N PRO A 244 3.21 -2.26 -3.14
CA PRO A 244 3.75 -2.98 -4.29
C PRO A 244 4.98 -2.31 -4.91
N LEU A 245 5.02 -0.97 -4.96
CA LEU A 245 6.15 -0.24 -5.52
C LEU A 245 7.44 -0.52 -4.76
N CYS A 246 7.38 -0.50 -3.44
CA CYS A 246 8.50 -0.80 -2.57
C CYS A 246 9.06 -2.21 -2.85
N ILE A 247 8.19 -3.22 -2.99
CA ILE A 247 8.60 -4.60 -3.29
C ILE A 247 9.35 -4.69 -4.62
N VAL A 248 8.87 -3.99 -5.65
CA VAL A 248 9.50 -3.98 -6.98
C VAL A 248 10.85 -3.25 -6.95
N ILE A 249 10.91 -2.07 -6.33
CA ILE A 249 12.14 -1.26 -6.21
C ILE A 249 13.18 -1.95 -5.32
N GLY A 250 12.77 -2.54 -4.20
CA GLY A 250 13.64 -3.32 -3.32
C GLY A 250 14.22 -4.55 -4.03
N ASN A 251 13.42 -5.22 -4.87
CA ASN A 251 13.92 -6.30 -5.72
C ASN A 251 14.96 -5.83 -6.75
N TYR A 252 14.78 -4.64 -7.32
CA TYR A 252 15.76 -4.04 -8.23
C TYR A 252 17.10 -3.78 -7.51
N PHE A 253 17.08 -3.06 -6.38
CA PHE A 253 18.32 -2.75 -5.66
C PHE A 253 19.05 -3.98 -5.10
N THR A 254 18.35 -5.08 -4.83
CA THR A 254 18.97 -6.31 -4.30
C THR A 254 19.64 -7.17 -5.38
N TYR A 255 19.16 -7.15 -6.63
CA TYR A 255 19.60 -8.07 -7.68
C TYR A 255 20.27 -7.43 -8.89
N THR A 256 20.22 -6.12 -9.03
CA THR A 256 20.82 -5.40 -10.16
C THR A 256 22.30 -5.72 -10.35
N LYS A 257 22.67 -6.00 -11.61
CA LYS A 257 24.08 -6.13 -12.01
C LYS A 257 24.77 -4.77 -12.11
N ASN A 258 24.04 -3.75 -12.57
CA ASN A 258 24.56 -2.41 -12.81
C ASN A 258 24.60 -1.58 -11.52
N ARG A 259 25.51 -1.93 -10.61
CA ARG A 259 25.63 -1.30 -9.28
C ARG A 259 25.78 0.23 -9.33
N LYS A 260 26.47 0.77 -10.34
CA LYS A 260 26.64 2.23 -10.49
C LYS A 260 25.31 2.96 -10.69
N VAL A 261 24.46 2.45 -11.58
CA VAL A 261 23.13 3.03 -11.86
C VAL A 261 22.21 2.86 -10.66
N ALA A 262 22.21 1.67 -10.05
CA ALA A 262 21.42 1.38 -8.86
C ALA A 262 21.79 2.32 -7.69
N ASN A 263 23.09 2.52 -7.42
CA ASN A 263 23.55 3.42 -6.36
C ASN A 263 23.19 4.89 -6.64
N LEU A 264 23.30 5.34 -7.90
CA LEU A 264 22.91 6.69 -8.29
C LEU A 264 21.40 6.91 -8.08
N LEU A 265 20.57 5.97 -8.55
CA LEU A 265 19.12 6.02 -8.37
C LEU A 265 18.72 5.99 -6.89
N PHE A 266 19.39 5.17 -6.08
CA PHE A 266 19.17 5.08 -4.65
C PHE A 266 19.53 6.40 -3.94
N LEU A 267 20.67 7.00 -4.29
CA LEU A 267 21.09 8.29 -3.73
C LEU A 267 20.14 9.42 -4.13
N LEU A 268 19.70 9.46 -5.40
CA LEU A 268 18.68 10.42 -5.85
C LEU A 268 17.37 10.27 -5.09
N LEU A 269 16.94 9.03 -4.84
CA LEU A 269 15.72 8.74 -4.09
C LEU A 269 15.84 9.18 -2.62
N ILE A 270 17.01 9.02 -2.01
CA ILE A 270 17.30 9.55 -0.66
C ILE A 270 17.21 11.08 -0.65
N LEU A 271 17.94 11.74 -1.55
CA LEU A 271 18.01 13.21 -1.58
C LEU A 271 16.64 13.83 -1.84
N SER A 272 15.88 13.30 -2.80
CA SER A 272 14.54 13.81 -3.12
C SER A 272 13.58 13.63 -1.95
N SER A 273 13.67 12.50 -1.25
CA SER A 273 12.84 12.18 -0.09
C SER A 273 13.09 13.13 1.08
N PHE A 274 14.35 13.41 1.40
CA PHE A 274 14.70 14.37 2.45
C PHE A 274 14.40 15.81 2.05
N TYR A 275 14.64 16.17 0.78
CA TYR A 275 14.32 17.50 0.26
C TYR A 275 12.82 17.80 0.36
N TYR A 276 11.98 16.83 0.00
CA TYR A 276 10.52 16.99 0.11
C TYR A 276 10.05 17.09 1.57
N LYS A 277 10.61 16.27 2.48
CA LYS A 277 10.32 16.38 3.92
C LYS A 277 10.70 17.75 4.49
N TYR A 278 11.86 18.27 4.10
CA TYR A 278 12.31 19.60 4.52
C TYR A 278 11.39 20.70 3.99
N TRP A 279 10.92 20.57 2.75
CA TRP A 279 9.98 21.54 2.19
C TRP A 279 8.62 21.51 2.89
N ILE A 280 8.06 20.33 3.17
CA ILE A 280 6.84 20.21 3.99
C ILE A 280 7.05 20.93 5.34
N ALA A 281 8.19 20.71 5.99
CA ALA A 281 8.51 21.37 7.25
C ALA A 281 8.52 22.91 7.16
N LEU A 282 8.94 23.47 6.03
CA LEU A 282 8.98 24.90 5.79
C LEU A 282 7.63 25.49 5.37
N GLU A 283 6.86 24.78 4.55
CA GLU A 283 5.55 25.24 4.08
C GLU A 283 4.61 25.54 5.25
N TYR A 284 4.56 24.62 6.22
CA TYR A 284 3.72 24.79 7.40
C TYR A 284 4.22 25.89 8.36
N VAL A 285 5.53 26.15 8.41
CA VAL A 285 6.08 27.27 9.19
C VAL A 285 5.69 28.64 8.59
N ASN A 286 5.35 28.69 7.30
CA ASN A 286 5.07 29.93 6.57
C ASN A 286 3.57 30.21 6.37
N LEU A 287 2.66 29.37 6.90
CA LEU A 287 1.23 29.68 6.88
C LEU A 287 0.95 30.86 7.83
N PRO A 288 0.25 31.91 7.38
CA PRO A 288 -0.09 33.04 8.25
C PRO A 288 -1.07 32.59 9.34
N HIS A 289 -0.72 32.94 10.58
CA HIS A 289 -1.47 32.71 11.83
C HIS A 289 -2.95 33.12 11.77
#